data_AF-A0A089NTN7-F1
#
_entry.id   AF-A0A089NTN7-F1
#
_cell.length_a   1.000
_cell.length_b   1.000
_cell.length_c   1.000
_cell.angle_alpha   90.00
_cell.angle_beta   90.00
_cell.angle_gamma   90.00
#
_symmetry.space_group_name_H-M   'P 1'
#
loop_
_entity.id
_entity.type
_entity.pdbx_description
1 polymer ?
#
loop_
_entity_poly.entity_id
_entity_poly.type
_entity_poly.pdbx_seq_one_letter_code
_entity_poly.pdbx_strand_id
1 'polypeptide(L)' 'MAPRRRTLLEGHIELAGGGAIDCTIRNISDGGARLRVVSVIGVPDAFVLSYGINGQRRPVRVTWRQETELGIAFDDA' A
#
# COMPACT_ATOMS: atom_id res chain seq x y z
N MET A 1 1.60 -21.69 0.90
CA MET A 1 1.03 -21.19 -0.37
C MET A 1 -0.16 -20.31 -0.04
N ALA A 2 0.01 -18.98 -0.06
CA ALA A 2 -1.08 -18.05 0.24
C ALA A 2 -1.81 -17.65 -1.06
N PRO A 3 -3.15 -17.75 -1.14
CA PRO A 3 -3.88 -17.42 -2.36
C PRO A 3 -3.81 -15.90 -2.63
N ARG A 4 -3.13 -15.51 -3.72
CA ARG A 4 -3.16 -14.14 -4.26
C ARG A 4 -4.57 -13.85 -4.80
N ARG A 5 -5.45 -13.30 -3.95
CA ARG A 5 -6.75 -12.78 -4.38
C ARG A 5 -6.51 -11.51 -5.19
N ARG A 6 -6.84 -11.56 -6.50
CA ARG A 6 -6.93 -10.36 -7.34
C ARG A 6 -8.16 -9.58 -6.91
N THR A 7 -7.96 -8.63 -6.02
CA THR A 7 -9.02 -7.69 -5.66
C THR A 7 -8.53 -6.30 -6.01
N LEU A 8 -9.29 -5.59 -6.83
CA LEU A 8 -9.09 -4.15 -7.03
C LEU A 8 -9.60 -3.48 -5.76
N LEU A 9 -8.73 -3.30 -4.78
CA LEU A 9 -9.06 -2.61 -3.53
C LEU A 9 -8.62 -1.17 -3.64
N GLU A 10 -9.53 -0.26 -3.32
CA GLU A 10 -9.14 1.09 -2.95
C GLU A 10 -8.39 1.04 -1.64
N GLY A 11 -7.29 1.79 -1.59
CA GLY A 11 -6.50 1.99 -0.40
C GLY A 11 -6.06 3.43 -0.30
N HIS A 12 -5.77 3.85 0.93
CA HIS A 12 -5.25 5.18 1.22
C HIS A 12 -3.91 5.02 1.93
N ILE A 13 -2.91 5.73 1.45
CA ILE A 13 -1.58 5.80 2.06
C ILE A 13 -1.59 6.95 3.04
N GLU A 14 -1.50 6.65 4.33
CA GLU A 14 -1.45 7.68 5.37
C GLU A 14 -0.01 8.08 5.66
N LEU A 15 0.26 9.35 5.40
CA LEU A 15 1.55 9.98 5.61
C LEU A 15 1.63 10.52 7.04
N ALA A 16 2.78 10.32 7.70
CA ALA A 16 3.03 10.88 9.04
C ALA A 16 2.91 12.42 9.10
N GLY A 17 3.03 13.11 7.96
CA GLY A 17 2.85 14.55 7.82
C GLY A 17 1.39 15.03 7.70
N GLY A 18 0.40 14.16 7.90
CA GLY A 18 -1.02 14.53 7.85
C GLY A 18 -1.66 14.53 6.46
N GLY A 19 -1.01 13.93 5.46
CA GLY A 19 -1.57 13.73 4.12
C GLY A 19 -2.06 12.30 3.92
N ALA A 20 -3.07 12.12 3.08
CA ALA A 20 -3.49 10.82 2.58
C ALA A 20 -3.35 10.80 1.06
N ILE A 21 -2.80 9.73 0.50
CA ILE A 21 -2.69 9.53 -0.95
C ILE A 21 -3.57 8.37 -1.36
N ASP A 22 -4.49 8.61 -2.29
CA ASP A 22 -5.31 7.56 -2.87
C ASP A 22 -4.45 6.61 -3.71
N CYS A 23 -4.62 5.31 -3.46
CA CYS A 23 -3.91 4.26 -4.15
C CYS A 23 -4.86 3.10 -4.48
N THR A 24 -4.52 2.37 -5.52
CA THR A 24 -5.23 1.14 -5.89
C THR A 24 -4.31 -0.04 -5.64
N ILE A 25 -4.75 -0.98 -4.82
CA ILE A 25 -4.03 -2.22 -4.60
C ILE A 25 -4.27 -3.12 -5.80
N ARG A 26 -3.22 -3.33 -6.61
CA ARG A 26 -3.22 -4.23 -7.76
C ARG A 26 -3.06 -5.68 -7.34
N ASN A 27 -2.30 -5.91 -6.27
CA ASN A 27 -2.04 -7.24 -5.75
C ASN A 27 -1.72 -7.16 -4.26
N ILE A 28 -2.30 -8.05 -3.46
CA ILE A 28 -1.96 -8.22 -2.05
C ILE A 28 -1.57 -9.67 -1.80
N SER A 29 -0.58 -9.86 -0.95
CA SER A 29 -0.04 -11.14 -0.48
C SER A 29 0.18 -11.03 1.02
N ASP A 30 0.42 -12.16 1.69
CA ASP A 30 0.60 -12.20 3.14
C ASP A 30 1.75 -11.28 3.64
N GLY A 31 2.88 -11.27 2.92
CA GLY A 31 4.05 -10.46 3.26
C GLY A 31 4.20 -9.13 2.52
N GLY A 32 3.30 -8.78 1.59
CA GLY A 32 3.41 -7.50 0.88
C GLY A 32 2.32 -7.24 -0.15
N ALA A 33 2.35 -6.04 -0.75
CA ALA A 33 1.40 -5.64 -1.77
C ALA A 33 2.05 -4.81 -2.88
N ARG A 34 1.38 -4.76 -4.03
CA ARG A 34 1.67 -3.84 -5.12
C ARG A 34 0.57 -2.78 -5.17
N LEU A 35 0.97 -1.54 -4.94
CA LEU A 35 0.12 -0.37 -4.98
C LEU A 35 0.35 0.38 -6.27
N ARG A 36 -0.71 0.92 -6.85
CA ARG A 36 -0.67 1.87 -7.95
C ARG A 36 -1.16 3.20 -7.43
N VAL A 37 -0.35 4.24 -7.59
CA VAL A 37 -0.67 5.61 -7.16
C VAL A 37 -0.68 6.53 -8.37
N VAL A 38 -1.32 7.68 -8.23
CA VAL A 38 -1.26 8.73 -9.25
C VAL A 38 0.14 9.36 -9.31
N SER A 39 0.80 9.51 -8.15
CA SER A 39 2.18 10.00 -8.05
C SER A 39 2.88 9.41 -6.84
N VAL A 40 4.13 8.96 -7.02
CA VAL A 40 5.01 8.52 -5.92
C VAL A 40 5.72 9.68 -5.22
N ILE A 41 5.57 10.90 -5.73
CA ILE A 41 6.20 12.09 -5.16
C ILE A 41 5.55 12.40 -3.81
N GLY A 42 6.36 12.39 -2.75
CA GLY A 42 5.91 12.63 -1.37
C GLY A 42 5.52 11.37 -0.60
N VAL A 43 5.62 10.18 -1.20
CA VAL A 43 5.43 8.91 -0.49
C VAL A 43 6.71 8.55 0.28
N PRO A 44 6.68 8.42 1.62
CA PRO A 44 7.82 8.02 2.43
C PRO A 44 8.12 6.52 2.27
N ASP A 45 9.31 6.10 2.66
CA ASP A 45 9.70 4.68 2.64
C ASP A 45 8.93 3.83 3.67
N ALA A 46 8.27 4.44 4.66
CA ALA A 46 7.40 3.76 5.61
C ALA A 46 6.14 4.58 5.87
N PHE A 47 4.98 3.93 5.83
CA PHE A 47 3.67 4.55 6.02
C PHE A 47 2.63 3.54 6.50
N VAL A 48 1.44 4.02 6.84
CA VAL A 48 0.30 3.16 7.17
C VAL A 48 -0.57 3.03 5.93
N LEU A 49 -0.77 1.81 5.46
CA LEU A 49 -1.69 1.52 4.37
C LEU A 49 -3.06 1.16 4.95
N SER A 50 -4.07 1.91 4.52
CA SER A 50 -5.46 1.75 4.92
C SER A 50 -6.26 1.19 3.76
N TYR A 51 -6.86 0.00 3.89
CA TYR A 51 -7.53 -0.66 2.76
C TYR A 51 -8.72 -1.53 3.15
N GLY A 52 -9.58 -1.79 2.15
CA GLY A 52 -10.77 -2.62 2.31
C GLY A 52 -11.93 -1.92 3.02
N ILE A 53 -13.11 -2.55 2.98
CA ILE A 53 -14.36 -1.94 3.46
C ILE A 53 -14.36 -1.68 4.98
N ASN A 54 -13.55 -2.42 5.74
CA ASN A 54 -13.43 -2.29 7.19
C ASN A 54 -12.41 -1.20 7.59
N GLY A 55 -11.73 -0.56 6.62
CA GLY A 55 -10.67 0.41 6.91
C GLY A 55 -9.48 -0.21 7.62
N GLN A 56 -9.02 -1.37 7.15
CA GLN A 56 -7.90 -2.06 7.79
C GLN A 56 -6.62 -1.26 7.60
N ARG A 57 -6.00 -0.84 8.72
CA ARG A 57 -4.75 -0.09 8.75
C ARG A 57 -3.60 -1.03 9.06
N ARG A 58 -2.59 -1.08 8.19
CA ARG A 58 -1.36 -1.85 8.43
C ARG A 58 -0.12 -0.99 8.22
N PRO A 59 0.87 -1.02 9.12
CA PRO A 59 2.16 -0.40 8.88
C PRO A 59 2.92 -1.19 7.80
N VAL A 60 3.43 -0.46 6.81
CA VAL A 60 4.09 -1.04 5.65
C VAL A 60 5.34 -0.25 5.28
N ARG A 61 6.27 -0.93 4.63
CA ARG A 61 7.52 -0.33 4.13
C ARG A 61 7.63 -0.48 2.63
N VAL A 62 8.02 0.58 1.94
CA VAL A 62 8.31 0.58 0.51
C VAL A 62 9.57 -0.25 0.28
N THR A 63 9.46 -1.25 -0.58
CA THR A 63 10.57 -2.09 -1.02
C THR A 63 11.11 -1.62 -2.37
N TRP A 64 10.23 -1.13 -3.24
CA TRP A 64 10.60 -0.56 -4.53
C TRP A 64 9.55 0.46 -4.97
N ARG A 65 9.98 1.40 -5.82
CA ARG A 65 9.16 2.51 -6.33
C ARG A 65 9.42 2.67 -7.83
N GLN A 66 8.35 2.88 -8.59
CA GLN A 66 8.30 3.16 -10.02
C GLN A 66 7.53 4.46 -10.23
N GLU A 67 7.38 4.94 -11.47
CA GLU A 67 6.71 6.22 -11.78
C GLU A 67 5.29 6.35 -11.21
N THR A 68 4.49 5.28 -11.27
CA THR A 68 3.09 5.25 -10.79
C THR A 68 2.77 4.01 -9.95
N GLU A 69 3.79 3.27 -9.53
CA GLU A 69 3.61 2.01 -8.80
C GLU A 69 4.62 1.88 -7.67
N LEU A 70 4.21 1.26 -6.57
CA LEU A 70 5.08 0.94 -5.46
C LEU A 70 4.88 -0.50 -5.02
N GLY A 71 5.97 -1.15 -4.65
CA GLY A 71 5.95 -2.37 -3.88
C GLY A 71 6.10 -2.06 -2.41
N ILE A 72 5.24 -2.64 -1.59
CA ILE A 72 5.32 -2.54 -0.14
C ILE A 72 5.42 -3.92 0.49
N ALA A 73 6.09 -3.99 1.63
CA ALA A 73 6.11 -5.15 2.52
C ALA A 73 5.31 -4.82 3.79
N PHE A 74 4.54 -5.78 4.28
CA PHE A 74 3.84 -5.64 5.56
C PHE A 74 4.85 -5.84 6.71
N ASP A 75 4.81 -4.96 7.71
CA ASP A 75 5.63 -5.07 8.94
C ASP A 75 4.93 -5.92 10.03
N ASP A 76 3.83 -6.60 9.67
CA ASP A 76 3.04 -7.49 10.52
C ASP A 76 3.82 -8.80 10.71
N ALA A 77 4.72 -8.82 11.69
CA ALA A 77 5.49 -9.98 12.13
C ALA A 77 4.70 -10.85 13.11
#